data_AF-A0A0B0N4M0-F1
#
_entry.id   AF-A0A0B0N4M0-F1
#
_cell.length_a   1.000
_cell.length_b   1.000
_cell.length_c   1.000
_cell.angle_alpha   90.00
_cell.angle_beta   90.00
_cell.angle_gamma   90.00
#
_symmetry.space_group_name_H-M   'P 1'
#
loop_
_entity.id
_entity.type
_entity.pdbx_description
1 polymer ?
#
loop_
_entity_poly.entity_id
_entity_poly.type
_entity_poly.pdbx_seq_one_letter_code
_entity_poly.pdbx_strand_id
1 'polypeptide(L)' 'MDIIHYEDESSRYITIGCVEKPLCMLACWVEDPNGIYFKKHLARIDYYVWVGEDGIKMQGFGSQVWDTS' A
#
# COMPACT_ATOMS: atom_id res chain seq x y z
N MET A 1 13.28 11.11 -3.10
CA MET A 1 12.54 9.93 -2.60
C MET A 1 12.66 9.70 -1.11
N ASP A 2 13.56 10.39 -0.40
CA ASP A 2 13.89 10.11 1.01
C ASP A 2 12.69 9.98 1.96
N ILE A 3 11.71 10.90 1.89
CA ILE A 3 10.51 10.83 2.75
C ILE A 3 9.62 9.63 2.38
N ILE A 4 9.46 9.35 1.08
CA ILE A 4 8.66 8.22 0.60
C ILE A 4 9.33 6.90 0.97
N HIS A 5 10.64 6.75 0.72
CA HIS A 5 11.37 5.54 1.11
C HIS A 5 11.38 5.29 2.62
N TYR A 6 11.47 6.36 3.42
CA TYR A 6 11.34 6.27 4.87
C TYR A 6 9.95 5.77 5.30
N GLU A 7 8.88 6.30 4.71
CA GLU A 7 7.50 5.87 4.94
C GLU A 7 7.31 4.41 4.53
N ASP A 8 7.81 4.03 3.35
CA ASP A 8 7.73 2.69 2.79
C ASP A 8 8.39 1.66 3.71
N GLU A 9 9.61 1.94 4.19
CA GLU A 9 10.34 1.05 5.09
C GLU A 9 9.66 0.94 6.46
N SER A 10 9.17 2.07 6.99
CA SER A 10 8.53 2.13 8.31
C SER A 10 7.18 1.39 8.32
N SER A 11 6.39 1.55 7.26
CA SER A 11 5.07 0.91 7.09
C SER A 11 5.14 -0.50 6.52
N ARG A 12 6.35 -0.98 6.16
CA ARG A 12 6.55 -2.22 5.41
C ARG A 12 5.76 -2.24 4.09
N TYR A 13 5.78 -1.11 3.40
CA TYR A 13 5.26 -0.87 2.05
C TYR A 13 3.73 -0.93 1.95
N ILE A 14 3.04 -0.94 3.08
CA ILE A 14 1.58 -0.86 3.20
C ILE A 14 1.13 0.59 3.05
N THR A 15 1.92 1.54 3.56
CA THR A 15 1.58 2.95 3.73
C THR A 15 0.43 3.21 4.71
N ILE A 16 0.05 4.47 4.96
CA ILE A 16 -1.06 4.75 5.88
C ILE A 16 -2.42 4.30 5.34
N GLY A 17 -2.65 4.34 4.02
CA GLY A 17 -4.01 4.25 3.50
C GLY A 17 -4.09 4.13 1.97
N CYS A 18 -5.30 3.84 1.48
CA CYS A 18 -5.52 3.43 0.10
C CYS A 18 -5.23 4.49 -0.98
N VAL A 19 -5.13 5.77 -0.61
CA VAL A 19 -4.79 6.88 -1.52
C VAL A 19 -3.29 7.09 -1.58
N GLU A 20 -2.61 7.09 -0.43
CA GLU A 20 -1.16 7.24 -0.36
C GLU A 20 -0.46 6.02 -0.98
N LYS A 21 -0.96 4.81 -0.71
CA LYS A 21 -0.44 3.54 -1.22
C LYS A 21 -0.11 3.55 -2.72
N PRO A 22 -1.06 3.82 -3.64
CA PRO A 22 -0.78 3.82 -5.07
C PRO A 22 0.09 5.01 -5.51
N LEU A 23 0.05 6.15 -4.80
CA LEU A 23 0.88 7.32 -5.13
C LEU A 23 2.36 7.09 -4.81
N CYS A 24 2.67 6.58 -3.61
CA CYS A 24 4.04 6.20 -3.23
C CYS A 24 4.56 5.07 -4.11
N MET A 25 3.73 4.05 -4.39
CA MET A 25 4.08 2.99 -5.33
C MET A 25 4.38 3.51 -6.74
N LEU A 26 3.57 4.45 -7.25
CA LEU A 26 3.79 5.06 -8.56
C LEU A 26 5.09 5.88 -8.57
N ALA A 27 5.38 6.63 -7.51
CA ALA A 27 6.63 7.36 -7.38
C ALA A 27 7.85 6.42 -7.43
N CYS A 28 7.81 5.30 -6.70
CA CYS A 28 8.83 4.26 -6.73
C CYS A 28 8.96 3.59 -8.10
N TRP A 29 7.86 3.44 -8.85
CA TRP A 29 7.90 2.95 -10.23
C TRP A 29 8.52 3.96 -11.20
N VAL A 30 8.19 5.25 -11.06
CA VAL A 30 8.77 6.33 -11.88
C VAL A 30 10.28 6.45 -11.63
N GLU A 31 10.74 6.24 -10.41
CA GLU A 31 12.17 6.24 -10.07
C GLU A 31 12.92 5.05 -10.66
N ASP A 32 12.46 3.81 -10.40
CA ASP A 32 13.02 2.59 -10.99
C ASP A 32 11.93 1.51 -11.14
N PRO A 33 11.44 1.25 -12.36
CA PRO A 33 10.43 0.22 -12.62
C PRO A 33 10.86 -1.20 -12.24
N ASN A 34 12.17 -1.46 -12.13
CA ASN A 34 12.72 -2.76 -11.72
C ASN A 34 13.21 -2.74 -10.27
N GLY A 35 13.05 -1.62 -9.58
CA GLY A 35 13.56 -1.34 -8.24
C GLY A 35 12.90 -2.19 -7.17
N ILE A 36 13.63 -2.38 -6.08
CA ILE A 36 13.15 -3.20 -4.96
C ILE A 36 11.96 -2.54 -4.23
N TYR A 37 11.92 -1.20 -4.15
CA TYR A 37 10.81 -0.47 -3.52
C TYR A 37 9.50 -0.71 -4.25
N PHE A 38 9.49 -0.55 -5.58
CA PHE A 38 8.32 -0.84 -6.41
C PHE A 38 7.85 -2.30 -6.27
N LYS A 39 8.77 -3.27 -6.36
CA LYS A 39 8.44 -4.70 -6.20
C LYS A 39 7.86 -5.02 -4.82
N LYS A 40 8.38 -4.41 -3.76
CA LYS A 40 7.84 -4.58 -2.40
C LYS A 40 6.47 -3.94 -2.24
N HIS A 41 6.19 -2.80 -2.89
CA HIS A 41 4.84 -2.26 -2.94
C HIS A 41 3.87 -3.14 -3.70
N LEU A 42 4.25 -3.68 -4.86
CA LEU A 42 3.40 -4.59 -5.65
C LEU A 42 2.95 -5.78 -4.80
N ALA A 43 3.85 -6.33 -3.99
CA ALA A 43 3.59 -7.45 -3.08
C ALA A 43 2.67 -7.12 -1.87
N ARG A 44 2.10 -5.90 -1.82
CA ARG A 44 1.21 -5.43 -0.74
C ARG A 44 -0.12 -4.86 -1.25
N ILE A 45 -0.37 -4.87 -2.56
CA ILE A 45 -1.62 -4.33 -3.13
C ILE A 45 -2.82 -5.14 -2.67
N ASP A 46 -2.68 -6.46 -2.61
CA ASP A 46 -3.71 -7.41 -2.20
C ASP A 46 -4.21 -7.16 -0.77
N TYR A 47 -3.41 -6.56 0.11
CA TYR A 47 -3.82 -6.21 1.47
C TYR A 47 -4.89 -5.11 1.51
N TYR A 48 -5.05 -4.37 0.42
CA TYR A 48 -6.09 -3.37 0.24
C TYR A 48 -7.30 -3.92 -0.53
N VAL A 49 -7.28 -5.17 -1.00
CA VAL A 49 -8.35 -5.73 -1.83
C VAL A 49 -9.34 -6.49 -0.94
N TRP A 50 -10.61 -6.12 -1.03
CA TRP A 50 -11.71 -6.79 -0.31
C TRP A 50 -12.76 -7.32 -1.28
N VAL A 51 -13.23 -8.55 -1.07
CA VAL A 51 -14.32 -9.14 -1.83
C VAL A 51 -15.60 -9.04 -1.01
N GLY A 52 -16.50 -8.13 -1.39
CA GLY A 52 -17.81 -7.96 -0.78
C GLY A 52 -18.94 -8.59 -1.60
N GLU A 53 -20.16 -8.51 -1.08
CA GLU A 53 -21.37 -9.03 -1.75
C GLU A 53 -21.64 -8.38 -3.11
N ASP A 54 -21.20 -7.13 -3.29
CA ASP A 54 -21.32 -6.32 -4.51
C ASP A 54 -20.01 -6.28 -5.33
N GLY A 55 -19.05 -7.15 -5.03
CA GLY A 55 -17.83 -7.34 -5.80
C GLY A 55 -16.56 -6.84 -5.11
N ILE A 56 -15.51 -6.65 -5.92
CA ILE A 56 -14.18 -6.30 -5.43
C ILE A 56 -14.10 -4.79 -5.15
N LYS A 57 -13.60 -4.45 -3.96
CA LYS A 57 -13.40 -3.09 -3.49
C LYS A 57 -11.98 -2.89 -2.99
N MET A 58 -11.55 -1.63 -2.96
CA MET A 58 -10.33 -1.23 -2.28
C MET A 58 -10.68 -0.72 -0.87
N GLN A 59 -10.11 -1.33 0.15
CA GLN A 59 -10.31 -0.97 1.55
C GLN A 59 -9.59 0.35 1.85
N GLY A 60 -10.24 1.30 2.55
CA GLY A 60 -9.61 2.58 2.90
C GLY A 60 -8.45 2.42 3.88
N PHE A 61 -8.77 1.81 5.02
CA PHE A 61 -7.87 1.44 6.11
C PHE A 61 -8.27 0.07 6.63
N GLY A 62 -7.32 -0.67 7.20
CA GLY A 62 -7.63 -1.86 7.98
C GLY A 62 -8.31 -1.48 9.31
N SER A 63 -9.42 -2.15 9.65
CA SER A 63 -10.13 -1.96 10.93
C SER A 63 -9.90 -3.10 11.92
N GLN A 64 -9.00 -4.05 11.62
CA GLN A 64 -8.88 -5.31 12.36
C GLN A 64 -8.68 -5.09 13.87
N VAL A 65 -7.75 -4.23 14.26
CA VAL A 65 -7.48 -3.95 15.68
C VAL A 65 -8.63 -3.17 16.31
N TRP A 66 -9.22 -2.22 15.60
CA TRP A 66 -10.34 -1.42 16.09
C TRP A 66 -11.57 -2.28 16.39
N ASP A 67 -11.90 -3.18 15.47
CA ASP A 67 -13.07 -4.05 15.58
C ASP A 67 -12.92 -5.14 16.67
N THR A 68 -11.68 -5.53 17.00
CA THR A 68 -11.40 -6.58 18.00
C THR A 68 -11.02 -6.05 19.39
N SER A 69 -10.91 -4.72 19.55
CA SER A 69 -10.53 -4.08 20.82
C SER A 69 -11.62 -4.14 21.89
#